data_AF-A0A956DEY2-F1
#
_entry.id   AF-A0A956DEY2-F1
#
_cell.length_a   1.000
_cell.length_b   1.000
_cell.length_c   1.000
_cell.angle_alpha   90.00
_cell.angle_beta   90.00
_cell.angle_gamma   90.00
#
_symmetry.space_group_name_H-M   'P 1'
#
loop_
_entity.id
_entity.type
_entity.pdbx_description
1 polymer ?
#
loop_
_entity_poly.entity_id
_entity_poly.type
_entity_poly.pdbx_seq_one_letter_code
_entity_poly.pdbx_strand_id
1 'polypeptide(L)'
;MKQWMALGLAFAMACGGEDTAEEETTATTTSTTTGSERPVERNDGVGVEGLMGTISAMAVQRALEPRIGRFFSCFNQRSGDVEVLGGRIVLSFRIRTDGSVLWVFPRESTIGDRATERCMLDVAASTQFSRPQGGEAEFTYPLEVDPPEDVRPPTFWDSSRVMTNVERVRGEIVDCGNGPFHVTAYVAPGGRVIAAGASTSEQTQSEALDCVAEAVRGWSMPDPGSYPAKVSFDLCLAVASPSTRRRPKASSMHLQPTPQQLQIRDAARAFAAEVLAPNASRFERDERVPDDVFVQLGQRGLMAVAVSESLGGSGAGTVAYSLAMTEIARGCASTAVTMAVTNMVGEV
;
A
#
# COMPACT_ATOMS: atom_id res chain seq x y z
N MET A 1 16.27 -58.47 -30.30
CA MET A 1 16.50 -57.19 -29.59
C MET A 1 15.36 -56.23 -29.93
N LYS A 2 14.64 -55.79 -28.88
CA LYS A 2 13.79 -54.59 -28.71
C LYS A 2 12.46 -54.45 -29.51
N GLN A 3 11.39 -54.80 -28.80
CA GLN A 3 10.00 -54.26 -28.78
C GLN A 3 10.00 -52.84 -28.12
N TRP A 4 9.03 -51.92 -28.20
CA TRP A 4 7.66 -51.83 -28.76
C TRP A 4 7.14 -50.36 -28.69
N MET A 5 6.15 -50.06 -29.56
CA MET A 5 4.96 -49.17 -29.45
C MET A 5 5.10 -47.70 -29.00
N ALA A 6 4.65 -46.66 -29.73
CA ALA A 6 3.42 -46.36 -30.49
C ALA A 6 2.17 -46.05 -29.63
N LEU A 7 1.71 -44.79 -29.65
CA LEU A 7 0.29 -44.40 -29.68
C LEU A 7 0.12 -42.93 -30.15
N GLY A 8 -0.56 -42.73 -31.29
CA GLY A 8 -1.35 -41.53 -31.61
C GLY A 8 -2.74 -41.64 -30.97
N LEU A 9 -3.76 -40.81 -31.21
CA LEU A 9 -4.07 -39.82 -32.24
C LEU A 9 -5.29 -39.01 -31.73
N ALA A 10 -5.58 -37.87 -32.38
CA ALA A 10 -6.67 -36.92 -32.11
C ALA A 10 -8.11 -37.45 -32.32
N PHE A 11 -9.11 -36.75 -31.75
CA PHE A 11 -10.41 -36.48 -32.40
C PHE A 11 -11.19 -35.31 -31.77
N ALA A 12 -12.12 -34.73 -32.54
CA ALA A 12 -12.75 -33.42 -32.40
C ALA A 12 -14.24 -33.43 -31.98
N MET A 13 -14.76 -32.22 -31.64
CA MET A 13 -16.14 -31.66 -31.74
C MET A 13 -17.37 -32.40 -31.16
N ALA A 14 -18.20 -31.68 -30.35
CA ALA A 14 -19.59 -31.22 -30.67
C ALA A 14 -20.47 -30.97 -29.42
N CYS A 15 -21.47 -30.09 -29.58
CA CYS A 15 -22.41 -29.48 -28.61
C CYS A 15 -23.63 -30.35 -28.21
N GLY A 16 -24.34 -29.94 -27.14
CA GLY A 16 -25.79 -30.21 -26.95
C GLY A 16 -26.25 -30.16 -25.48
N GLY A 17 -27.20 -29.28 -25.14
CA GLY A 17 -27.91 -29.24 -23.84
C GLY A 17 -29.39 -29.66 -23.96
N GLU A 18 -30.08 -29.81 -22.82
CA GLU A 18 -31.48 -29.41 -22.53
C GLU A 18 -31.99 -29.99 -21.19
N ASP A 19 -33.02 -29.32 -20.67
CA ASP A 19 -33.53 -29.20 -19.29
C ASP A 19 -34.44 -30.33 -18.74
N THR A 20 -34.64 -30.36 -17.41
CA THR A 20 -35.93 -30.20 -16.66
C THR A 20 -36.14 -31.06 -15.39
N ALA A 21 -36.73 -30.39 -14.37
CA ALA A 21 -37.69 -30.80 -13.32
C ALA A 21 -37.30 -31.86 -12.26
N GLU A 22 -37.28 -31.59 -10.94
CA GLU A 22 -38.36 -31.26 -9.97
C GLU A 22 -38.92 -32.54 -9.28
N GLU A 23 -38.69 -32.73 -7.97
CA GLU A 23 -39.72 -33.20 -7.01
C GLU A 23 -39.28 -33.08 -5.54
N GLU A 24 -40.22 -32.54 -4.75
CA GLU A 24 -40.21 -32.35 -3.30
C GLU A 24 -40.39 -33.67 -2.53
N THR A 25 -39.99 -33.69 -1.26
CA THR A 25 -40.78 -34.43 -0.25
C THR A 25 -40.81 -33.69 1.08
N THR A 26 -42.03 -33.32 1.43
CA THR A 26 -42.52 -32.64 2.63
C THR A 26 -42.28 -33.41 3.93
N ALA A 27 -42.01 -32.68 5.02
CA ALA A 27 -42.55 -33.00 6.34
C ALA A 27 -42.83 -31.70 7.13
N THR A 28 -44.12 -31.39 7.25
CA THR A 28 -44.71 -30.30 8.02
C THR A 28 -44.63 -30.56 9.53
N THR A 29 -44.32 -29.55 10.34
CA THR A 29 -45.02 -29.29 11.61
C THR A 29 -45.06 -27.79 11.89
N THR A 30 -46.29 -27.33 12.05
CA THR A 30 -46.77 -25.96 12.25
C THR A 30 -46.45 -25.42 13.64
N SER A 31 -46.09 -24.15 13.76
CA SER A 31 -46.59 -23.29 14.84
C SER A 31 -46.59 -21.81 14.42
N THR A 32 -47.79 -21.23 14.49
CA THR A 32 -48.19 -19.86 14.17
C THR A 32 -47.88 -18.92 15.33
N THR A 33 -47.28 -17.74 15.08
CA THR A 33 -47.58 -16.53 15.87
C THR A 33 -47.45 -15.25 15.02
N THR A 34 -48.49 -14.44 15.11
CA THR A 34 -48.82 -13.18 14.43
C THR A 34 -48.22 -11.96 15.17
N GLY A 35 -48.03 -10.82 14.47
CA GLY A 35 -47.90 -9.46 15.03
C GLY A 35 -46.50 -8.84 14.91
N SER A 36 -46.24 -7.93 13.96
CA SER A 36 -46.58 -6.48 13.91
C SER A 36 -45.74 -5.58 14.83
N GLU A 37 -44.96 -4.71 14.17
CA GLU A 37 -44.36 -3.42 14.55
C GLU A 37 -43.58 -3.27 15.87
N ARG A 38 -42.31 -2.85 15.74
CA ARG A 38 -41.65 -1.95 16.71
C ARG A 38 -40.85 -0.87 15.99
N PRO A 39 -40.74 0.35 16.58
CA PRO A 39 -40.32 1.56 15.89
C PRO A 39 -38.79 1.67 15.82
N VAL A 40 -38.30 2.36 14.78
CA VAL A 40 -36.88 2.75 14.65
C VAL A 40 -36.51 3.65 15.83
N GLU A 41 -35.58 3.16 16.64
CA GLU A 41 -34.99 3.86 17.78
C GLU A 41 -34.34 5.16 17.32
N ARG A 42 -34.80 6.27 17.91
CA ARG A 42 -34.18 7.58 17.79
C ARG A 42 -32.88 7.53 18.58
N ASN A 43 -31.75 7.47 17.90
CA ASN A 43 -30.45 7.48 18.54
C ASN A 43 -30.13 8.92 18.99
N ASP A 44 -30.68 9.31 20.14
CA ASP A 44 -30.26 10.48 20.90
C ASP A 44 -28.94 10.14 21.64
N GLY A 45 -27.91 9.79 20.86
CA GLY A 45 -26.57 9.57 21.37
C GLY A 45 -25.86 10.90 21.56
N VAL A 46 -25.41 11.19 22.78
CA VAL A 46 -24.46 12.26 23.06
C VAL A 46 -23.20 11.99 22.23
N GLY A 47 -23.07 12.70 21.11
CA GLY A 47 -21.88 12.64 20.27
C GLY A 47 -20.73 13.26 21.03
N VAL A 48 -19.72 12.45 21.36
CA VAL A 48 -18.43 12.97 21.79
C VAL A 48 -17.78 13.61 20.56
N GLU A 49 -17.96 14.92 20.39
CA GLU A 49 -17.24 15.71 19.39
C GLU A 49 -15.73 15.58 19.67
N GLY A 50 -15.03 14.75 18.89
CA GLY A 50 -13.58 14.59 19.02
C GLY A 50 -13.02 13.23 18.59
N LEU A 51 -13.84 12.20 18.43
CA LEU A 51 -13.41 10.92 17.85
C LEU A 51 -13.67 10.92 16.34
N MET A 52 -12.72 10.39 15.56
CA MET A 52 -12.97 10.13 14.14
C MET A 52 -14.13 9.14 14.02
N GLY A 53 -15.13 9.54 13.25
CA GLY A 53 -16.20 8.69 12.82
C GLY A 53 -15.77 7.74 11.71
N THR A 54 -16.73 6.97 11.20
CA THR A 54 -16.51 6.02 10.11
C THR A 54 -17.54 6.24 9.01
N ILE A 55 -17.16 5.91 7.78
CA ILE A 55 -18.07 5.83 6.65
C ILE A 55 -17.93 4.44 6.03
N SER A 56 -19.06 3.80 5.70
CA SER A 56 -19.00 2.45 5.12
C SER A 56 -18.47 2.49 3.69
N ALA A 57 -17.72 1.46 3.29
CA ALA A 57 -17.20 1.35 1.93
C ALA A 57 -18.32 1.45 0.86
N MET A 58 -19.50 0.86 1.14
CA MET A 58 -20.68 0.97 0.25
C MET A 58 -21.22 2.40 0.12
N ALA A 59 -21.12 3.22 1.17
CA ALA A 59 -21.53 4.63 1.09
C ALA A 59 -20.55 5.45 0.26
N VAL A 60 -19.24 5.18 0.41
CA VAL A 60 -18.19 5.78 -0.42
C VAL A 60 -18.37 5.42 -1.89
N GLN A 61 -18.56 4.13 -2.18
CA GLN A 61 -18.73 3.65 -3.55
C GLN A 61 -19.95 4.28 -4.24
N ARG A 62 -21.11 4.31 -3.59
CA ARG A 62 -22.32 4.95 -4.14
C ARG A 62 -22.16 6.43 -4.44
N ALA A 63 -21.29 7.13 -3.69
CA ALA A 63 -21.04 8.56 -3.91
C ALA A 63 -20.08 8.81 -5.09
N LEU A 64 -19.05 7.97 -5.24
CA LEU A 64 -17.99 8.17 -6.24
C LEU A 64 -18.27 7.49 -7.58
N GLU A 65 -19.00 6.36 -7.60
CA GLU A 65 -19.28 5.60 -8.82
C GLU A 65 -19.94 6.44 -9.94
N PRO A 66 -20.95 7.29 -9.67
CA PRO A 66 -21.52 8.17 -10.69
C PRO A 66 -20.57 9.26 -11.19
N ARG A 67 -19.44 9.49 -10.49
CA ARG A 67 -18.42 10.49 -10.84
C ARG A 67 -17.26 9.91 -11.62
N ILE A 68 -17.15 8.58 -11.73
CA ILE A 68 -16.08 7.88 -12.47
C ILE A 68 -15.92 8.44 -13.89
N GLY A 69 -17.02 8.68 -14.61
CA GLY A 69 -16.95 9.29 -15.95
C GLY A 69 -16.33 10.69 -15.98
N ARG A 70 -16.50 11.49 -14.91
CA ARG A 70 -15.85 12.81 -14.78
C ARG A 70 -14.37 12.67 -14.47
N PHE A 71 -13.97 11.72 -13.63
CA PHE A 71 -12.55 11.40 -13.39
C PHE A 71 -11.86 11.01 -14.70
N PHE A 72 -12.44 10.09 -15.48
CA PHE A 72 -11.90 9.73 -16.80
C PHE A 72 -11.89 10.91 -17.78
N SER A 73 -12.86 11.82 -17.70
CA SER A 73 -12.84 13.02 -18.55
C SER A 73 -11.66 13.93 -18.28
N CYS A 74 -11.17 14.02 -17.03
CA CYS A 74 -9.96 14.77 -16.68
C CYS A 74 -8.72 14.21 -17.40
N PHE A 75 -8.61 12.89 -17.44
CA PHE A 75 -7.53 12.20 -18.14
C PHE A 75 -7.62 12.39 -19.67
N ASN A 76 -8.81 12.17 -20.23
CA ASN A 76 -9.03 12.26 -21.69
C ASN A 76 -8.84 13.69 -22.24
N GLN A 77 -8.94 14.73 -21.42
CA GLN A 77 -8.61 16.09 -21.84
C GLN A 77 -7.12 16.29 -22.09
N ARG A 78 -6.26 15.50 -21.43
CA ARG A 78 -4.79 15.64 -21.47
C ARG A 78 -4.12 14.60 -22.36
N SER A 79 -4.83 13.57 -22.81
CA SER A 79 -4.31 12.54 -23.70
C SER A 79 -3.80 13.08 -25.05
N GLY A 80 -4.32 14.22 -25.51
CA GLY A 80 -3.80 14.90 -26.71
C GLY A 80 -2.44 15.59 -26.52
N ASP A 81 -2.07 15.93 -25.28
CA ASP A 81 -0.79 16.59 -24.97
C ASP A 81 0.27 15.60 -24.47
N VAL A 82 -0.17 14.53 -23.79
CA VAL A 82 0.66 13.48 -23.21
C VAL A 82 -0.01 12.13 -23.47
N GLU A 83 0.20 11.57 -24.65
CA GLU A 83 -0.46 10.32 -25.09
C GLU A 83 -0.18 9.13 -24.17
N VAL A 84 1.02 9.09 -23.58
CA VAL A 84 1.49 7.99 -22.72
C VAL A 84 1.07 8.13 -21.25
N LEU A 85 0.20 9.09 -20.92
CA LEU A 85 -0.24 9.34 -19.56
C LEU A 85 -0.97 8.11 -19.01
N GLY A 86 -0.74 7.79 -17.74
CA GLY A 86 -1.45 6.70 -17.05
C GLY A 86 -0.82 6.42 -15.69
N GLY A 87 -1.46 5.59 -14.89
CA GLY A 87 -1.00 5.18 -13.56
C GLY A 87 -2.11 5.14 -12.52
N ARG A 88 -1.68 5.08 -11.26
CA ARG A 88 -2.54 5.04 -10.07
C ARG A 88 -2.44 6.33 -9.28
N ILE A 89 -3.56 6.80 -8.76
CA ILE A 89 -3.64 7.88 -7.77
C ILE A 89 -4.46 7.42 -6.56
N VAL A 90 -3.93 7.66 -5.36
CA VAL A 90 -4.59 7.37 -4.09
C VAL A 90 -5.01 8.69 -3.45
N LEU A 91 -6.31 8.96 -3.47
CA LEU A 91 -6.87 10.16 -2.88
C LEU A 91 -7.17 9.91 -1.40
N SER A 92 -6.77 10.83 -0.52
CA SER A 92 -7.17 10.85 0.88
C SER A 92 -8.26 11.89 1.10
N PHE A 93 -9.35 11.50 1.74
CA PHE A 93 -10.53 12.34 1.99
C PHE A 93 -10.75 12.49 3.47
N ARG A 94 -11.19 13.69 3.89
CA ARG A 94 -11.87 13.88 5.16
C ARG A 94 -13.25 14.46 4.93
N ILE A 95 -14.26 13.84 5.52
CA ILE A 95 -15.67 14.14 5.32
C ILE A 95 -16.24 14.73 6.62
N ARG A 96 -16.90 15.88 6.50
CA ARG A 96 -17.62 16.53 7.59
C ARG A 96 -18.84 15.70 8.01
N THR A 97 -19.37 15.98 9.20
CA THR A 97 -20.58 15.31 9.73
C THR A 97 -21.83 15.52 8.87
N ASP A 98 -21.86 16.58 8.05
CA ASP A 98 -22.92 16.84 7.07
C ASP A 98 -22.76 16.05 5.75
N GLY A 99 -21.67 15.29 5.59
CA GLY A 99 -21.34 14.50 4.40
C GLY A 99 -20.57 15.25 3.32
N SER A 100 -20.26 16.53 3.51
CA SER A 100 -19.45 17.30 2.57
C SER A 100 -17.96 17.06 2.76
N VAL A 101 -17.16 17.23 1.70
CA VAL A 101 -15.71 17.07 1.78
C VAL A 101 -15.09 18.26 2.53
N LEU A 102 -14.36 17.98 3.60
CA LEU A 102 -13.55 18.97 4.31
C LEU A 102 -12.27 19.28 3.52
N TRP A 103 -11.57 18.22 3.10
CA TRP A 103 -10.42 18.29 2.22
C TRP A 103 -10.22 16.98 1.47
N VAL A 104 -9.52 17.06 0.36
CA VAL A 104 -9.02 15.92 -0.42
C VAL A 104 -7.64 16.25 -0.95
N PHE A 105 -6.70 15.29 -0.89
CA PHE A 105 -5.37 15.46 -1.45
C PHE A 105 -4.82 14.12 -1.99
N PRO A 106 -3.87 14.16 -2.94
CA PRO A 106 -3.26 12.95 -3.46
C PRO A 106 -2.18 12.47 -2.47
N ARG A 107 -2.48 11.38 -1.76
CA ARG A 107 -1.53 10.75 -0.84
C ARG A 107 -0.36 10.15 -1.61
N GLU A 108 -0.68 9.49 -2.71
CA GLU A 108 0.26 8.87 -3.65
C GLU A 108 -0.27 9.10 -5.06
N SER A 109 0.61 9.44 -6.01
CA SER A 109 0.26 9.56 -7.41
C SER A 109 1.40 9.16 -8.32
N THR A 110 1.08 8.26 -9.24
CA THR A 110 1.91 7.91 -10.39
C THR A 110 1.31 8.42 -11.70
N ILE A 111 0.27 9.26 -11.67
CA ILE A 111 -0.32 9.83 -12.89
C ILE A 111 0.70 10.73 -13.57
N GLY A 112 1.35 11.63 -12.81
CA GLY A 112 2.49 12.43 -13.28
C GLY A 112 2.12 13.61 -14.18
N ASP A 113 0.89 14.11 -14.06
CA ASP A 113 0.43 15.35 -14.70
C ASP A 113 -0.45 16.14 -13.73
N ARG A 114 0.08 17.25 -13.22
CA ARG A 114 -0.58 18.03 -12.17
C ARG A 114 -1.93 18.62 -12.60
N ALA A 115 -2.09 18.97 -13.87
CA ALA A 115 -3.37 19.46 -14.39
C ALA A 115 -4.46 18.39 -14.33
N THR A 116 -4.14 17.16 -14.74
CA THR A 116 -5.04 15.99 -14.61
C THR A 116 -5.37 15.73 -13.14
N GLU A 117 -4.35 15.65 -12.28
CA GLU A 117 -4.52 15.42 -10.84
C GLU A 117 -5.41 16.48 -10.20
N ARG A 118 -5.23 17.76 -10.53
CA ARG A 118 -6.05 18.87 -10.04
C ARG A 118 -7.51 18.74 -10.47
N CYS A 119 -7.76 18.42 -11.74
CA CYS A 119 -9.12 18.18 -12.23
C CYS A 119 -9.79 17.01 -11.46
N MET A 120 -9.05 15.94 -11.19
CA MET A 120 -9.56 14.82 -10.38
C MET A 120 -9.86 15.27 -8.94
N LEU A 121 -8.98 16.05 -8.32
CA LEU A 121 -9.18 16.61 -6.98
C LEU A 121 -10.41 17.52 -6.93
N ASP A 122 -10.67 18.32 -7.97
CA ASP A 122 -11.86 19.19 -8.05
C ASP A 122 -13.16 18.35 -8.13
N VAL A 123 -13.16 17.28 -8.93
CA VAL A 123 -14.28 16.33 -8.99
C VAL A 123 -14.51 15.70 -7.62
N ALA A 124 -13.43 15.24 -6.98
CA ALA A 124 -13.46 14.64 -5.66
C ALA A 124 -13.99 15.61 -4.58
N ALA A 125 -13.47 16.84 -4.54
CA ALA A 125 -13.89 17.88 -3.60
C ALA A 125 -15.35 18.30 -3.76
N SER A 126 -15.88 18.26 -4.99
CA SER A 126 -17.29 18.56 -5.28
C SER A 126 -18.27 17.43 -4.96
N THR A 127 -17.79 16.28 -4.49
CA THR A 127 -18.63 15.11 -4.22
C THR A 127 -19.31 15.21 -2.86
N GLN A 128 -20.60 14.88 -2.82
CA GLN A 128 -21.38 14.80 -1.59
C GLN A 128 -21.47 13.34 -1.14
N PHE A 129 -21.08 13.07 0.10
CA PHE A 129 -21.14 11.75 0.71
C PHE A 129 -22.35 11.63 1.65
N SER A 130 -22.68 10.38 1.99
CA SER A 130 -23.59 10.10 3.11
C SER A 130 -22.96 10.56 4.42
N ARG A 131 -23.80 10.93 5.40
CA ARG A 131 -23.30 11.37 6.71
C ARG A 131 -22.48 10.25 7.38
N PRO A 132 -21.25 10.54 7.83
CA PRO A 132 -20.44 9.58 8.58
C PRO A 132 -21.05 9.30 9.96
N GLN A 133 -20.75 8.13 10.51
CA GLN A 133 -21.21 7.68 11.83
C GLN A 133 -20.17 8.03 12.90
N GLY A 134 -20.58 8.69 13.98
CA GLY A 134 -19.72 8.94 15.14
C GLY A 134 -18.76 10.13 15.04
N GLY A 135 -18.83 10.94 13.97
CA GLY A 135 -17.97 12.11 13.79
C GLY A 135 -17.55 12.31 12.33
N GLU A 136 -16.56 13.15 12.08
CA GLU A 136 -15.91 13.26 10.76
C GLU A 136 -15.22 11.95 10.39
N ALA A 137 -15.25 11.55 9.12
CA ALA A 137 -14.59 10.32 8.68
C ALA A 137 -13.42 10.63 7.75
N GLU A 138 -12.36 9.84 7.87
CA GLU A 138 -11.22 9.85 6.94
C GLU A 138 -11.13 8.50 6.22
N PHE A 139 -10.88 8.53 4.91
CA PHE A 139 -10.65 7.32 4.12
C PHE A 139 -9.79 7.61 2.89
N THR A 140 -9.23 6.55 2.30
CA THR A 140 -8.52 6.62 1.03
C THR A 140 -9.31 5.93 -0.08
N TYR A 141 -9.16 6.42 -1.32
CA TYR A 141 -9.79 5.84 -2.49
C TYR A 141 -8.79 5.77 -3.66
N PRO A 142 -8.36 4.56 -4.07
CA PRO A 142 -7.48 4.40 -5.21
C PRO A 142 -8.26 4.50 -6.52
N LEU A 143 -7.65 5.17 -7.50
CA LEU A 143 -8.11 5.26 -8.88
C LEU A 143 -6.97 4.85 -9.79
N GLU A 144 -7.29 4.06 -10.82
CA GLU A 144 -6.36 3.64 -11.85
C GLU A 144 -6.82 4.14 -13.19
N VAL A 145 -5.87 4.59 -14.00
CA VAL A 145 -6.11 5.11 -15.32
C VAL A 145 -5.03 4.57 -16.24
N ASP A 146 -5.45 3.83 -17.27
CA ASP A 146 -4.55 3.29 -18.28
C ASP A 146 -4.53 4.19 -19.52
N PRO A 147 -3.38 4.27 -20.21
CA PRO A 147 -3.35 4.87 -21.54
C PRO A 147 -4.27 4.10 -22.50
N PRO A 148 -4.72 4.72 -23.60
CA PRO A 148 -5.48 4.04 -24.65
C PRO A 148 -4.75 2.77 -25.14
N GLU A 149 -5.51 1.72 -25.49
CA GLU A 149 -4.94 0.41 -25.88
C GLU A 149 -4.02 0.46 -27.11
N ASP A 150 -4.22 1.45 -27.98
CA ASP A 150 -3.41 1.70 -29.17
C ASP A 150 -2.11 2.47 -28.89
N VAL A 151 -1.93 2.97 -27.67
CA VAL A 151 -0.73 3.70 -27.24
C VAL A 151 0.24 2.76 -26.53
N ARG A 152 1.48 2.73 -27.00
CA ARG A 152 2.56 1.99 -26.34
C ARG A 152 2.88 2.64 -24.97
N PRO A 153 2.99 1.85 -23.88
CA PRO A 153 3.39 2.37 -22.57
C PRO A 153 4.76 3.08 -22.59
N PRO A 154 4.97 4.09 -21.72
CA PRO A 154 6.25 4.80 -21.64
C PRO A 154 7.37 3.88 -21.14
N THR A 155 8.61 4.27 -21.41
CA THR A 155 9.76 3.55 -20.86
C THR A 155 9.87 3.87 -19.36
N PHE A 156 9.76 2.86 -18.50
CA PHE A 156 9.93 3.08 -17.06
C PHE A 156 11.41 3.26 -16.70
N TRP A 157 11.69 4.32 -15.95
CA TRP A 157 13.00 4.62 -15.42
C TRP A 157 13.03 4.39 -13.91
N ASP A 158 14.15 3.81 -13.47
CA ASP A 158 14.50 3.82 -12.06
C ASP A 158 14.92 5.23 -11.60
N SER A 159 14.58 5.55 -10.36
CA SER A 159 14.92 6.82 -9.71
C SER A 159 16.41 7.18 -9.78
N SER A 160 17.31 6.20 -9.70
CA SER A 160 18.77 6.39 -9.75
C SER A 160 19.25 7.12 -11.01
N ARG A 161 18.52 7.00 -12.12
CA ARG A 161 18.84 7.68 -13.38
C ARG A 161 18.66 9.20 -13.31
N VAL A 162 17.82 9.69 -12.40
CA VAL A 162 17.51 11.12 -12.25
C VAL A 162 18.05 11.71 -10.95
N MET A 163 18.42 10.90 -9.95
CA MET A 163 18.89 11.38 -8.63
C MET A 163 20.04 12.39 -8.71
N THR A 164 21.06 12.15 -9.52
CA THR A 164 22.18 13.09 -9.67
C THR A 164 21.73 14.46 -10.19
N ASN A 165 20.78 14.48 -11.13
CA ASN A 165 20.21 15.73 -11.63
C ASN A 165 19.35 16.39 -10.57
N VAL A 166 18.46 15.63 -9.94
CA VAL A 166 17.56 16.08 -8.88
C VAL A 166 18.33 16.73 -7.74
N GLU A 167 19.43 16.14 -7.27
CA GLU A 167 20.26 16.71 -6.20
C GLU A 167 20.86 18.08 -6.56
N ARG A 168 21.15 18.32 -7.85
CA ARG A 168 21.68 19.59 -8.35
C ARG A 168 20.62 20.69 -8.38
N VAL A 169 19.38 20.35 -8.75
CA VAL A 169 18.27 21.31 -8.93
C VAL A 169 17.32 21.38 -7.74
N ARG A 170 17.50 20.53 -6.71
CA ARG A 170 16.67 20.53 -5.49
C ARG A 170 16.59 21.87 -4.78
N GLY A 171 17.57 22.76 -4.98
CA GLY A 171 17.57 24.10 -4.41
C GLY A 171 16.41 24.97 -4.91
N GLU A 172 15.91 24.70 -6.12
CA GLU A 172 14.85 25.47 -6.78
C GLU A 172 13.46 25.19 -6.18
N ILE A 173 13.30 24.09 -5.45
CA ILE A 173 12.03 23.65 -4.86
C ILE A 173 11.97 23.82 -3.35
N VAL A 174 13.04 24.34 -2.72
CA VAL A 174 13.08 24.56 -1.25
C VAL A 174 11.98 25.52 -0.80
N ASP A 175 11.62 26.48 -1.64
CA ASP A 175 10.58 27.46 -1.35
C ASP A 175 9.15 26.89 -1.51
N CYS A 176 8.99 25.71 -2.12
CA CYS A 176 7.68 25.10 -2.29
C CYS A 176 7.09 24.61 -0.96
N GLY A 177 7.93 24.25 0.00
CA GLY A 177 7.48 23.78 1.31
C GLY A 177 8.38 22.68 1.87
N ASN A 178 8.00 22.20 3.05
CA ASN A 178 8.67 21.07 3.69
C ASN A 178 7.94 19.79 3.35
N GLY A 179 8.69 18.69 3.29
CA GLY A 179 8.17 17.36 3.46
C GLY A 179 8.63 16.34 2.42
N PRO A 180 8.11 15.10 2.54
CA PRO A 180 8.27 14.12 1.50
C PRO A 180 7.26 14.38 0.39
N PHE A 181 7.77 14.74 -0.79
CA PHE A 181 6.99 14.79 -2.02
C PHE A 181 7.33 13.59 -2.88
N HIS A 182 6.32 12.83 -3.29
CA HIS A 182 6.48 11.79 -4.30
C HIS A 182 6.14 12.39 -5.67
N VAL A 183 7.15 12.50 -6.52
CA VAL A 183 7.04 13.12 -7.84
C VAL A 183 7.05 12.06 -8.92
N THR A 184 6.14 12.20 -9.89
CA THR A 184 6.16 11.41 -11.11
C THR A 184 6.25 12.35 -12.31
N ALA A 185 7.15 12.06 -13.24
CA ALA A 185 7.39 12.91 -14.41
C ALA A 185 7.54 12.09 -15.70
N TYR A 186 7.13 12.69 -16.81
CA TYR A 186 7.33 12.20 -18.18
C TYR A 186 8.39 13.03 -18.88
N VAL A 187 9.39 12.35 -19.40
CA VAL A 187 10.53 12.95 -20.11
C VAL A 187 10.42 12.57 -21.59
N ALA A 188 10.37 13.56 -22.47
CA ALA A 188 10.37 13.35 -23.91
C ALA A 188 11.80 13.16 -24.45
N PRO A 189 11.95 12.62 -25.68
CA PRO A 189 13.20 12.68 -26.43
C PRO A 189 13.85 14.06 -26.38
N GLY A 190 15.14 14.11 -26.10
CA GLY A 190 15.88 15.37 -25.86
C GLY A 190 15.86 15.86 -24.41
N GLY A 191 15.32 15.06 -23.47
CA GLY A 191 15.48 15.29 -22.03
C GLY A 191 14.58 16.38 -21.43
N ARG A 192 13.55 16.82 -22.17
CA ARG A 192 12.58 17.82 -21.68
C ARG A 192 11.46 17.14 -20.90
N VAL A 193 11.13 17.65 -19.72
CA VAL A 193 9.95 17.21 -18.97
C VAL A 193 8.69 17.75 -19.64
N ILE A 194 7.79 16.87 -20.06
CA ILE A 194 6.54 17.23 -20.75
C ILE A 194 5.34 17.23 -19.80
N ALA A 195 5.41 16.46 -18.72
CA ALA A 195 4.43 16.43 -17.65
C ALA A 195 5.10 16.05 -16.33
N ALA A 196 4.61 16.64 -15.24
CA ALA A 196 5.01 16.30 -13.89
C ALA A 196 3.79 16.42 -12.97
N GLY A 197 3.74 15.53 -11.98
CA GLY A 197 2.75 15.50 -10.91
C GLY A 197 3.45 15.25 -9.57
N ALA A 198 2.80 15.63 -8.49
CA ALA A 198 3.34 15.50 -7.15
C ALA A 198 2.25 15.05 -6.18
N SER A 199 2.65 14.24 -5.21
CA SER A 199 1.81 13.75 -4.11
C SER A 199 2.59 13.82 -2.80
N THR A 200 1.89 13.75 -1.68
CA THR A 200 2.50 13.83 -0.34
C THR A 200 1.71 12.96 0.62
N SER A 201 2.39 12.33 1.57
CA SER A 201 1.72 11.61 2.66
C SER A 201 1.05 12.55 3.68
N GLU A 202 1.33 13.86 3.62
CA GLU A 202 0.89 14.84 4.61
C GLU A 202 -0.07 15.89 4.03
N GLN A 203 -1.30 15.95 4.57
CA GLN A 203 -2.34 16.89 4.13
C GLN A 203 -1.90 18.36 4.15
N THR A 204 -1.12 18.75 5.16
CA THR A 204 -0.62 20.12 5.37
C THR A 204 0.27 20.63 4.23
N GLN A 205 0.81 19.73 3.42
CA GLN A 205 1.70 20.04 2.31
C GLN A 205 1.00 19.98 0.95
N SER A 206 -0.31 19.73 0.92
CA SER A 206 -1.06 19.59 -0.33
C SER A 206 -1.07 20.86 -1.19
N GLU A 207 -0.97 22.04 -0.57
CA GLU A 207 -0.85 23.34 -1.27
C GLU A 207 0.50 23.50 -1.98
N ALA A 208 1.55 22.81 -1.51
CA ALA A 208 2.90 22.87 -2.08
C ALA A 208 3.05 22.09 -3.40
N LEU A 209 2.10 21.20 -3.71
CA LEU A 209 2.19 20.28 -4.85
C LEU A 209 2.24 20.99 -6.20
N ASP A 210 1.52 22.11 -6.34
CA ASP A 210 1.53 22.93 -7.56
C ASP A 210 2.93 23.47 -7.84
N CYS A 211 3.59 23.99 -6.80
CA CYS A 211 4.94 24.54 -6.89
C CYS A 211 5.97 23.45 -7.27
N VAL A 212 5.92 22.30 -6.61
CA VAL A 212 6.85 21.19 -6.89
C VAL A 212 6.67 20.69 -8.33
N ALA A 213 5.43 20.49 -8.77
CA ALA A 213 5.16 20.00 -10.13
C ALA A 213 5.62 20.99 -11.21
N GLU A 214 5.37 22.29 -11.05
CA GLU A 214 5.82 23.31 -12.01
C GLU A 214 7.34 23.46 -12.05
N ALA A 215 8.00 23.41 -10.90
CA ALA A 215 9.47 23.43 -10.86
C ALA A 215 10.07 22.22 -11.59
N VAL A 216 9.55 21.02 -11.34
CA VAL A 216 10.01 19.79 -12.02
C VAL A 216 9.73 19.85 -13.52
N ARG A 217 8.61 20.45 -13.94
CA ARG A 217 8.29 20.67 -15.36
C ARG A 217 9.33 21.56 -16.06
N GLY A 218 9.96 22.48 -15.34
CA GLY A 218 11.04 23.33 -15.83
C GLY A 218 12.40 22.64 -15.96
N TRP A 219 12.56 21.43 -15.42
CA TRP A 219 13.86 20.75 -15.38
C TRP A 219 14.23 20.06 -16.69
N SER A 220 15.54 19.93 -16.89
CA SER A 220 16.12 19.07 -17.94
C SER A 220 16.66 17.79 -17.31
N MET A 221 16.20 16.67 -17.86
CA MET A 221 16.54 15.31 -17.48
C MET A 221 17.47 14.69 -18.53
N PRO A 222 18.12 13.55 -18.24
CA PRO A 222 18.81 12.77 -19.25
C PRO A 222 17.89 12.45 -20.45
N ASP A 223 18.47 12.13 -21.61
CA ASP A 223 17.66 11.77 -22.79
C ASP A 223 17.18 10.29 -22.68
N PRO A 224 15.87 10.03 -22.82
CA PRO A 224 15.32 8.67 -22.96
C PRO A 224 15.54 8.00 -24.31
N GLY A 225 16.00 8.73 -25.32
CA GLY A 225 16.20 8.22 -26.67
C GLY A 225 14.95 8.49 -27.52
N SER A 226 14.40 7.47 -28.17
CA SER A 226 13.37 7.67 -29.21
C SER A 226 11.93 7.73 -28.69
N TYR A 227 11.68 7.44 -27.40
CA TYR A 227 10.33 7.37 -26.84
C TYR A 227 10.27 7.99 -25.45
N PRO A 228 9.12 8.55 -25.02
CA PRO A 228 8.99 9.11 -23.68
C PRO A 228 9.29 8.09 -22.58
N ALA A 229 9.91 8.58 -21.51
CA ALA A 229 10.14 7.82 -20.29
C ALA A 229 9.29 8.36 -19.15
N LYS A 230 8.91 7.47 -18.24
CA LYS A 230 8.21 7.79 -17.00
C LYS A 230 9.11 7.45 -15.83
N VAL A 231 9.25 8.37 -14.88
CA VAL A 231 10.06 8.20 -13.69
C VAL A 231 9.31 8.67 -12.46
N SER A 232 9.42 7.92 -11.37
CA SER A 232 8.88 8.30 -10.06
C SER A 232 10.01 8.32 -9.04
N PHE A 233 10.04 9.34 -8.19
CA PHE A 233 11.08 9.52 -7.19
C PHE A 233 10.60 10.38 -6.01
N ASP A 234 11.25 10.20 -4.87
CA ASP A 234 10.94 10.95 -3.65
C ASP A 234 11.87 12.15 -3.50
N LEU A 235 11.26 13.28 -3.14
CA LEU A 235 11.92 14.52 -2.77
C LEU A 235 11.65 14.78 -1.31
N CYS A 236 12.64 14.51 -0.46
CA CYS A 236 12.59 14.93 0.93
C CYS A 236 13.14 16.35 1.04
N LEU A 237 12.26 17.34 1.01
CA LEU A 237 12.60 18.73 1.25
C LEU A 237 12.58 19.00 2.75
N ALA A 238 13.77 19.01 3.36
CA ALA A 238 13.97 19.57 4.68
C ALA A 238 14.57 20.97 4.51
N VAL A 239 13.86 22.01 4.94
CA VAL A 239 14.46 23.35 5.03
C VAL A 239 15.71 23.27 5.91
N ALA A 240 16.84 23.67 5.34
CA ALA A 240 18.02 24.01 6.11
C ALA A 240 17.68 25.24 6.96
N SER A 241 17.45 25.02 8.25
CA SER A 241 17.45 26.12 9.23
C SER A 241 18.74 26.94 9.05
N PRO A 242 18.67 28.29 9.03
CA PRO A 242 19.86 29.14 8.93
C PRO A 242 20.59 29.13 10.27
N SER A 243 21.32 28.05 10.52
CA SER A 243 22.23 27.91 11.63
C SER A 243 23.53 27.40 11.03
N THR A 244 24.49 28.32 10.88
CA THR A 244 25.92 28.08 10.74
C THR A 244 26.45 27.25 11.90
N ARG A 245 26.06 25.99 11.98
CA ARG A 245 26.72 24.97 12.78
C ARG A 245 27.35 24.01 11.79
N ARG A 246 28.67 24.14 11.68
CA ARG A 246 29.62 23.09 11.31
C ARG A 246 28.95 21.72 11.55
N ARG A 247 28.76 20.93 10.49
CA ARG A 247 28.14 19.58 10.53
C ARG A 247 28.48 18.94 11.88
N PRO A 248 27.52 18.66 12.78
CA PRO A 248 27.83 17.66 13.78
C PRO A 248 28.18 16.42 12.96
N LYS A 249 29.36 15.82 13.21
CA LYS A 249 29.58 14.41 12.83
C LYS A 249 28.28 13.72 13.18
N ALA A 250 27.66 13.01 12.23
CA ALA A 250 26.45 12.25 12.46
C ALA A 250 26.52 11.70 13.88
N SER A 251 25.62 12.15 14.76
CA SER A 251 25.55 11.54 16.08
C SER A 251 25.35 10.07 15.78
N SER A 252 26.39 9.28 16.01
CA SER A 252 26.33 7.84 15.83
C SER A 252 25.18 7.41 16.70
N MET A 253 24.10 6.97 16.06
CA MET A 253 23.01 6.33 16.76
C MET A 253 23.63 5.06 17.34
N HIS A 254 23.96 5.08 18.62
CA HIS A 254 24.61 3.97 19.31
C HIS A 254 23.54 2.91 19.62
N LEU A 255 23.10 2.20 18.59
CA LEU A 255 22.18 1.06 18.68
C LEU A 255 22.92 -0.20 19.14
N GLN A 256 23.67 -0.12 20.24
CA GLN A 256 24.33 -1.31 20.79
C GLN A 256 23.29 -2.16 21.53
N PRO A 257 23.04 -3.42 21.10
CA PRO A 257 22.13 -4.28 21.82
C PRO A 257 22.67 -4.58 23.22
N THR A 258 21.77 -4.75 24.18
CA THR A 258 22.14 -5.15 25.54
C THR A 258 22.71 -6.57 25.54
N PRO A 259 23.51 -6.97 26.54
CA PRO A 259 24.01 -8.34 26.65
C PRO A 259 22.91 -9.41 26.59
N GLN A 260 21.74 -9.13 27.19
CA GLN A 260 20.56 -10.01 27.13
C GLN A 260 20.00 -10.13 25.71
N GLN A 261 19.90 -9.02 24.97
CA GLN A 261 19.47 -9.02 23.57
C GLN A 261 20.45 -9.80 22.68
N LEU A 262 21.76 -9.70 22.94
CA LEU A 262 22.78 -10.47 22.24
C LEU A 262 22.67 -11.97 22.53
N GLN A 263 22.39 -12.37 23.77
CA GLN A 263 22.16 -13.77 24.11
C GLN A 263 20.97 -14.37 23.36
N ILE A 264 19.86 -13.63 23.30
CA ILE A 264 18.66 -14.04 22.56
C ILE A 264 18.95 -14.17 21.05
N ARG A 265 19.66 -13.19 20.48
CA ARG A 265 20.14 -13.25 19.09
C ARG A 265 21.00 -14.49 18.85
N ASP A 266 21.97 -14.77 19.71
CA ASP A 266 22.92 -15.85 19.53
C ASP A 266 22.25 -17.22 19.67
N ALA A 267 21.29 -17.36 20.59
CA ALA A 267 20.45 -18.55 20.70
C ALA A 267 19.59 -18.78 19.45
N ALA A 268 18.97 -17.72 18.92
CA ALA A 268 18.20 -17.79 17.68
C ALA A 268 19.07 -18.14 16.47
N ARG A 269 20.28 -17.57 16.38
CA ARG A 269 21.27 -17.88 15.34
C ARG A 269 21.71 -19.33 15.37
N ALA A 270 22.02 -19.87 16.56
CA ALA A 270 22.40 -21.27 16.70
C ALA A 270 21.28 -22.19 16.21
N PHE A 271 20.04 -21.95 16.66
CA PHE A 271 18.89 -22.73 16.20
C PHE A 271 18.66 -22.63 14.69
N ALA A 272 18.78 -21.42 14.13
CA ALA A 272 18.63 -21.20 12.70
C ALA A 272 19.70 -21.95 11.89
N ALA A 273 20.96 -21.96 12.34
CA ALA A 273 22.05 -22.63 11.66
C ALA A 273 21.99 -24.16 11.79
N GLU A 274 21.60 -24.68 12.96
CA GLU A 274 21.61 -26.11 13.25
C GLU A 274 20.35 -26.83 12.76
N VAL A 275 19.18 -26.19 12.89
CA VAL A 275 17.89 -26.85 12.67
C VAL A 275 17.21 -26.33 11.41
N LEU A 276 17.18 -25.02 11.18
CA LEU A 276 16.39 -24.44 10.10
C LEU A 276 17.10 -24.48 8.75
N ALA A 277 18.29 -23.88 8.65
CA ALA A 277 19.02 -23.73 7.39
C ALA A 277 19.27 -25.05 6.64
N PRO A 278 19.66 -26.16 7.31
CA PRO A 278 19.88 -27.43 6.62
C PRO A 278 18.58 -28.07 6.10
N ASN A 279 17.44 -27.76 6.72
CA ASN A 279 16.15 -28.38 6.42
C ASN A 279 15.21 -27.48 5.58
N ALA A 280 15.54 -26.20 5.39
CA ALA A 280 14.69 -25.21 4.74
C ALA A 280 14.21 -25.64 3.34
N SER A 281 15.11 -26.14 2.49
CA SER A 281 14.71 -26.63 1.15
C SER A 281 13.80 -27.84 1.19
N ARG A 282 13.87 -28.66 2.24
CA ARG A 282 12.93 -29.78 2.43
C ARG A 282 11.57 -29.25 2.85
N PHE A 283 11.54 -28.34 3.83
CA PHE A 283 10.28 -27.74 4.30
C PHE A 283 9.51 -27.06 3.17
N GLU A 284 10.23 -26.38 2.28
CA GLU A 284 9.63 -25.76 1.09
C GLU A 284 9.04 -26.80 0.14
N ARG A 285 9.81 -27.84 -0.22
CA ARG A 285 9.34 -28.90 -1.13
C ARG A 285 8.15 -29.69 -0.57
N ASP A 286 8.14 -29.91 0.73
CA ASP A 286 7.11 -30.69 1.41
C ASP A 286 5.92 -29.79 1.82
N GLU A 287 6.00 -28.48 1.56
CA GLU A 287 5.04 -27.44 1.97
C GLU A 287 4.70 -27.51 3.48
N ARG A 288 5.65 -27.99 4.29
CA ARG A 288 5.43 -28.32 5.70
C ARG A 288 6.69 -28.16 6.52
N VAL A 289 6.60 -27.31 7.54
CA VAL A 289 7.54 -27.30 8.66
C VAL A 289 7.02 -28.27 9.73
N PRO A 290 7.81 -29.26 10.18
CA PRO A 290 7.40 -30.20 11.23
C PRO A 290 7.08 -29.49 12.54
N ASP A 291 6.06 -29.97 13.26
CA ASP A 291 5.59 -29.32 14.50
C ASP A 291 6.66 -29.32 15.61
N ASP A 292 7.55 -30.32 15.62
CA ASP A 292 8.70 -30.40 16.52
C ASP A 292 9.63 -29.19 16.44
N VAL A 293 9.70 -28.53 15.28
CA VAL A 293 10.49 -27.29 15.10
C VAL A 293 9.87 -26.16 15.91
N PHE A 294 8.53 -26.03 15.89
CA PHE A 294 7.81 -25.01 16.64
C PHE A 294 7.82 -25.30 18.15
N VAL A 295 7.74 -26.58 18.55
CA VAL A 295 7.91 -26.99 19.95
C VAL A 295 9.29 -26.58 20.48
N GLN A 296 10.35 -26.81 19.70
CA GLN A 296 11.70 -26.39 20.07
C GLN A 296 11.86 -24.86 20.14
N LEU A 297 11.24 -24.12 19.23
CA LEU A 297 11.21 -22.64 19.29
C LEU A 297 10.49 -22.16 20.57
N GLY A 298 9.38 -22.81 20.94
CA GLY A 298 8.63 -22.50 22.16
C GLY A 298 9.45 -22.77 23.43
N GLN A 299 10.11 -23.91 23.51
CA GLN A 299 11.00 -24.27 24.63
C GLN A 299 12.17 -23.29 24.82
N ARG A 300 12.55 -22.58 23.74
CA ARG A 300 13.61 -21.57 23.75
C ARG A 300 13.09 -20.15 23.98
N GLY A 301 11.80 -19.98 24.25
CA GLY A 301 11.16 -18.69 24.49
C GLY A 301 10.96 -17.84 23.22
N LEU A 302 11.25 -18.38 22.04
CA LEU A 302 11.20 -17.64 20.77
C LEU A 302 9.78 -17.46 20.22
N MET A 303 8.81 -18.23 20.71
CA MET A 303 7.41 -18.11 20.30
C MET A 303 6.61 -17.07 21.11
N ALA A 304 7.22 -16.44 22.13
CA ALA A 304 6.58 -15.45 23.00
C ALA A 304 7.64 -14.46 23.57
N VAL A 305 8.43 -13.84 22.69
CA VAL A 305 9.59 -13.00 23.05
C VAL A 305 9.17 -11.70 23.73
N ALA A 306 8.11 -11.04 23.21
CA ALA A 306 7.63 -9.76 23.73
C ALA A 306 6.57 -9.89 24.83
N VAL A 307 6.00 -11.08 25.01
CA VAL A 307 4.96 -11.37 26.01
C VAL A 307 5.56 -11.35 27.42
N SER A 308 4.82 -10.86 28.42
CA SER A 308 5.29 -10.77 29.80
C SER A 308 5.59 -12.15 30.41
N GLU A 309 6.59 -12.21 31.30
CA GLU A 309 6.93 -13.43 32.03
C GLU A 309 5.76 -13.96 32.88
N SER A 310 4.89 -13.08 33.36
CA SER A 310 3.67 -13.45 34.11
C SER A 310 2.68 -14.30 33.30
N LEU A 311 2.73 -14.21 31.97
CA LEU A 311 1.91 -14.97 31.04
C LEU A 311 2.71 -16.13 30.39
N GLY A 312 3.91 -16.41 30.87
CA GLY A 312 4.79 -17.45 30.34
C GLY A 312 5.63 -17.02 29.13
N GLY A 313 5.72 -15.71 28.85
CA GLY A 313 6.59 -15.14 27.82
C GLY A 313 8.01 -14.83 28.31
N SER A 314 8.85 -14.28 27.41
CA SER A 314 10.25 -13.93 27.72
C SER A 314 10.46 -12.47 28.17
N GLY A 315 9.45 -11.60 28.04
CA GLY A 315 9.51 -10.20 28.45
C GLY A 315 10.66 -9.37 27.83
N ALA A 316 11.26 -9.83 26.72
CA ALA A 316 12.54 -9.33 26.23
C ALA A 316 12.43 -8.08 25.35
N GLY A 317 11.20 -7.67 25.03
CA GLY A 317 10.87 -6.47 24.29
C GLY A 317 11.19 -6.53 22.78
N THR A 318 10.80 -5.48 22.07
CA THR A 318 10.78 -5.43 20.60
C THR A 318 12.16 -5.54 19.95
N VAL A 319 13.21 -5.01 20.59
CA VAL A 319 14.58 -5.06 20.05
C VAL A 319 15.13 -6.49 20.08
N ALA A 320 14.92 -7.23 21.18
CA ALA A 320 15.33 -8.63 21.27
C ALA A 320 14.56 -9.49 20.26
N TYR A 321 13.26 -9.25 20.13
CA TYR A 321 12.41 -9.92 19.16
C TYR A 321 12.86 -9.67 17.71
N SER A 322 13.17 -8.43 17.35
CA SER A 322 13.70 -8.08 16.02
C SER A 322 15.02 -8.80 15.71
N LEU A 323 15.93 -8.86 16.69
CA LEU A 323 17.20 -9.58 16.54
C LEU A 323 16.99 -11.09 16.37
N ALA A 324 16.13 -11.71 17.19
CA ALA A 324 15.80 -13.13 17.09
C ALA A 324 15.17 -13.45 15.73
N MET A 325 14.15 -12.70 15.33
CA MET A 325 13.43 -12.88 14.08
C MET A 325 14.36 -12.75 12.87
N THR A 326 15.32 -11.81 12.91
CA THR A 326 16.33 -11.66 11.85
C THR A 326 17.15 -12.94 11.69
N GLU A 327 17.57 -13.57 12.78
CA GLU A 327 18.36 -14.80 12.72
C GLU A 327 17.52 -16.02 12.30
N ILE A 328 16.28 -16.15 12.79
CA ILE A 328 15.37 -17.22 12.37
C ILE A 328 15.05 -17.12 10.87
N ALA A 329 14.79 -15.90 10.38
CA ALA A 329 14.53 -15.65 8.96
C ALA A 329 15.72 -15.99 8.06
N ARG A 330 16.97 -15.85 8.55
CA ARG A 330 18.17 -16.32 7.83
C ARG A 330 18.19 -17.83 7.63
N GLY A 331 17.61 -18.58 8.56
CA GLY A 331 17.51 -20.03 8.45
C GLY A 331 16.32 -20.49 7.59
N CYS A 332 15.12 -20.00 7.89
CA CYS A 332 13.90 -20.34 7.16
C CYS A 332 12.85 -19.24 7.29
N ALA A 333 12.49 -18.63 6.16
CA ALA A 333 11.55 -17.51 6.13
C ALA A 333 10.13 -17.90 6.55
N SER A 334 9.62 -19.05 6.12
CA SER A 334 8.26 -19.52 6.48
C SER A 334 8.12 -19.75 7.98
N THR A 335 9.12 -20.37 8.61
CA THR A 335 9.19 -20.52 10.08
C THR A 335 9.21 -19.17 10.80
N ALA A 336 9.94 -18.18 10.28
CA ALA A 336 9.99 -16.84 10.85
C ALA A 336 8.63 -16.13 10.81
N VAL A 337 7.87 -16.30 9.73
CA VAL A 337 6.50 -15.76 9.61
C VAL A 337 5.58 -16.40 10.64
N THR A 338 5.62 -17.73 10.82
CA THR A 338 4.83 -18.40 11.85
C THR A 338 5.18 -17.88 13.24
N MET A 339 6.47 -17.78 13.57
CA MET A 339 6.94 -17.17 14.83
C MET A 339 6.40 -15.75 15.00
N ALA A 340 6.37 -14.95 13.93
CA ALA A 340 5.92 -13.58 13.98
C ALA A 340 4.42 -13.45 14.27
N VAL A 341 3.59 -14.22 13.57
CA VAL A 341 2.14 -14.23 13.80
C VAL A 341 1.82 -14.73 15.21
N THR A 342 2.51 -15.76 15.70
CA THR A 342 2.30 -16.25 17.07
C THR A 342 2.67 -15.21 18.12
N ASN A 343 3.81 -14.52 17.96
CA ASN A 343 4.21 -13.45 18.88
C ASN A 343 3.21 -12.28 18.84
N MET A 344 2.72 -11.90 17.66
CA MET A 344 1.75 -10.81 17.49
C MET A 344 0.42 -11.09 18.20
N VAL A 345 -0.09 -12.32 18.15
CA VAL A 345 -1.35 -12.69 18.82
C VAL A 345 -1.18 -12.79 20.34
N GLY A 346 0.03 -13.08 20.82
CA GLY A 346 0.33 -13.18 22.26
C GLY A 346 0.58 -11.85 22.95
N GLU A 347 0.85 -10.78 22.20
CA GLU A 347 1.08 -9.42 22.73
C GLU A 347 -0.28 -8.74 22.94
N VAL A 348 -0.86 -8.89 24.15
CA VAL A 348 -2.16 -8.33 24.55
C VAL A 348 -2.02 -7.20 25.57
#